data_AF-A0A8T4ERM1-F1
#
_entry.id   AF-A0A8T4ERM1-F1
#
_cell.length_a   1.000
_cell.length_b   1.000
_cell.length_c   1.000
_cell.angle_alpha   90.00
_cell.angle_beta   90.00
_cell.angle_gamma   90.00
#
_symmetry.space_group_name_H-M   'P 1'
#
loop_
_entity.id
_entity.type
_entity.pdbx_description
1 polymer ?
#
loop_
_entity_poly.entity_id
_entity_poly.type
_entity_poly.pdbx_seq_one_letter_code
_entity_poly.pdbx_strand_id
1 'polypeptide(L)'
;MTQLPTLEEIRKAPKVLLHDHLDGGLRTQTIIDLARETGYQKLPSTDAANLAEWFHEAADSGSLERYLETFAHTVGVMQTKEALVRTAAECAEDLAADGVVYAEVRFAPELHTSERLSLDEVVQAVLDGFRLGSEGRGIRVGVLLTAMRHQARSMEIAELSVRYREVGVVGFDIAGAEAGYPPTRHIDAFEYLQRENAHFTIHAGEGFGLPSIWQAIQWCGADRLGHGVRIIDDITVSGDEPKLGRLAAYVRDKRIPLEMCPTSNLQTGAAASIADHPIGLLRRLYFRVTVNTDNRLMSATTVSKEFAKLVDAFGYGWDDLQWFTVNAMKSAFIPFDERLALINGVIKPGFAQLKWRA
;
A
#
# COMPACT_ATOMS: atom_id res chain seq x y z
N MET A 1 -22.42 -23.64 -12.72
CA MET A 1 -21.25 -23.09 -12.03
C MET A 1 -21.04 -21.70 -12.61
N THR A 2 -21.11 -20.65 -11.80
CA THR A 2 -20.75 -19.30 -12.23
C THR A 2 -19.28 -19.30 -12.63
N GLN A 3 -18.97 -18.73 -13.79
CA GLN A 3 -17.60 -18.66 -14.30
C GLN A 3 -16.79 -17.70 -13.41
N LEU A 4 -15.59 -18.11 -12.98
CA LEU A 4 -14.70 -17.25 -12.19
C LEU A 4 -14.18 -16.08 -13.04
N PRO A 5 -14.00 -14.89 -12.47
CA PRO A 5 -13.46 -13.73 -13.20
C PRO A 5 -12.07 -13.99 -13.77
N THR A 6 -11.86 -13.71 -15.06
CA THR A 6 -10.53 -13.74 -15.68
C THR A 6 -9.73 -12.48 -15.33
N LEU A 7 -8.39 -12.53 -15.44
CA LEU A 7 -7.54 -11.35 -15.22
C LEU A 7 -7.93 -10.16 -16.12
N GLU A 8 -8.31 -10.40 -17.37
CA GLU A 8 -8.70 -9.35 -18.30
C GLU A 8 -10.01 -8.66 -17.88
N GLU A 9 -10.96 -9.43 -17.35
CA GLU A 9 -12.21 -8.87 -16.80
C GLU A 9 -11.94 -8.14 -15.48
N ILE A 10 -11.09 -8.71 -14.61
CA ILE A 10 -10.70 -8.10 -13.34
C ILE A 10 -10.10 -6.72 -13.59
N ARG A 11 -9.25 -6.53 -14.61
CA ARG A 11 -8.69 -5.22 -14.98
C ARG A 11 -9.75 -4.15 -15.23
N LYS A 12 -10.94 -4.53 -15.73
CA LYS A 12 -12.06 -3.61 -16.00
C LYS A 12 -12.87 -3.26 -14.73
N ALA A 13 -12.70 -4.00 -13.63
CA ALA A 13 -13.40 -3.74 -12.39
C ALA A 13 -12.87 -2.47 -11.69
N PRO A 14 -13.73 -1.63 -11.09
CA PRO A 14 -13.27 -0.52 -10.29
C PRO A 14 -12.57 -1.04 -9.03
N LYS A 15 -11.36 -0.57 -8.76
CA LYS A 15 -10.53 -0.98 -7.61
C LYS A 15 -10.15 0.20 -6.73
N VAL A 16 -9.80 -0.11 -5.50
CA VAL A 16 -9.30 0.84 -4.52
C VAL A 16 -8.03 0.28 -3.91
N LEU A 17 -6.96 1.09 -3.90
CA LEU A 17 -5.64 0.72 -3.41
C LEU A 17 -5.25 1.62 -2.25
N LEU A 18 -4.93 1.07 -1.08
CA LEU A 18 -4.60 1.87 0.11
C LEU A 18 -3.16 1.71 0.59
N HIS A 19 -2.41 0.78 0.01
CA HIS A 19 -1.07 0.44 0.43
C HIS A 19 -0.19 0.15 -0.78
N ASP A 20 0.49 1.19 -1.21
CA ASP A 20 1.39 1.16 -2.36
C ASP A 20 2.47 2.21 -2.19
N HIS A 21 3.72 1.80 -2.32
CA HIS A 21 4.91 2.63 -2.21
C HIS A 21 5.28 3.22 -3.57
N LEU A 22 5.35 4.56 -3.66
CA LEU A 22 5.77 5.24 -4.89
C LEU A 22 7.18 4.83 -5.30
N ASP A 23 8.10 4.83 -4.35
CA ASP A 23 9.50 4.42 -4.45
C ASP A 23 9.68 2.90 -4.64
N GLY A 24 8.61 2.12 -4.52
CA GLY A 24 8.52 0.69 -4.84
C GLY A 24 7.79 0.36 -6.14
N GLY A 25 7.40 1.38 -6.93
CA GLY A 25 6.46 1.23 -8.04
C GLY A 25 6.92 1.73 -9.40
N LEU A 26 8.22 2.03 -9.57
CA LEU A 26 8.77 2.66 -10.78
C LEU A 26 8.74 1.69 -11.98
N ARG A 27 8.57 2.26 -13.18
CA ARG A 27 8.82 1.53 -14.44
C ARG A 27 10.33 1.35 -14.64
N THR A 28 10.78 0.17 -15.03
CA THR A 28 12.22 -0.12 -15.19
C THR A 28 12.89 0.71 -16.28
N GLN A 29 12.18 1.00 -17.38
CA GLN A 29 12.69 1.91 -18.40
C GLN A 29 12.90 3.33 -17.83
N THR A 30 11.98 3.81 -17.00
CA THR A 30 12.12 5.11 -16.34
C THR A 30 13.30 5.14 -15.38
N ILE A 31 13.56 4.06 -14.63
CA ILE A 31 14.77 3.96 -13.79
C ILE A 31 16.04 4.13 -14.63
N ILE A 32 16.11 3.45 -15.79
CA ILE A 32 17.27 3.51 -16.69
C ILE A 32 17.44 4.91 -17.29
N ASP A 33 16.35 5.54 -17.71
CA ASP A 33 16.36 6.89 -18.26
C ASP A 33 16.82 7.91 -17.22
N LEU A 34 16.22 7.89 -16.03
CA LEU A 34 16.56 8.79 -14.92
C LEU A 34 18.00 8.57 -14.45
N ALA A 35 18.47 7.33 -14.39
CA ALA A 35 19.86 7.04 -14.06
C ALA A 35 20.85 7.66 -15.06
N ARG A 36 20.51 7.68 -16.35
CA ARG A 36 21.31 8.36 -17.37
C ARG A 36 21.28 9.88 -17.20
N GLU A 37 20.12 10.44 -16.89
CA GLU A 37 19.91 11.89 -16.71
C GLU A 37 20.63 12.43 -15.47
N THR A 38 20.62 11.69 -14.35
CA THR A 38 21.26 12.10 -13.08
C THR A 38 22.70 11.62 -12.95
N GLY A 39 23.18 10.75 -13.85
CA GLY A 39 24.50 10.15 -13.76
C GLY A 39 24.63 9.05 -12.71
N TYR A 40 23.53 8.43 -12.30
CA TYR A 40 23.52 7.28 -11.39
C TYR A 40 24.06 6.01 -12.07
N GLN A 41 25.21 5.51 -11.64
CA GLN A 41 25.94 4.41 -12.32
C GLN A 41 25.81 3.03 -11.65
N LYS A 42 25.03 2.91 -10.56
CA LYS A 42 25.01 1.69 -9.73
C LYS A 42 23.94 0.69 -10.16
N LEU A 43 23.22 0.91 -11.26
CA LEU A 43 22.18 -0.03 -11.70
C LEU A 43 22.78 -1.40 -12.03
N PRO A 44 22.13 -2.50 -11.60
CA PRO A 44 22.59 -3.86 -11.88
C PRO A 44 22.40 -4.25 -13.35
N SER A 45 21.52 -3.56 -14.08
CA SER A 45 21.29 -3.72 -15.51
C SER A 45 20.83 -2.39 -16.13
N THR A 46 21.13 -2.21 -17.42
CA THR A 46 20.60 -1.12 -18.27
C THR A 46 19.65 -1.63 -19.35
N ASP A 47 19.29 -2.91 -19.30
CA ASP A 47 18.18 -3.49 -20.05
C ASP A 47 16.95 -3.59 -19.13
N ALA A 48 15.80 -3.11 -19.61
CA ALA A 48 14.59 -2.95 -18.80
C ALA A 48 13.97 -4.29 -18.34
N ALA A 49 14.11 -5.36 -19.14
CA ALA A 49 13.57 -6.67 -18.79
C ALA A 49 14.46 -7.35 -17.74
N ASN A 50 15.78 -7.36 -17.97
CA ASN A 50 16.76 -7.89 -17.01
C ASN A 50 16.72 -7.12 -15.68
N LEU A 51 16.52 -5.80 -15.73
CA LEU A 51 16.37 -4.99 -14.53
C LEU A 51 15.10 -5.38 -13.75
N ALA A 52 13.98 -5.61 -14.45
CA ALA A 52 12.73 -6.04 -13.81
C ALA A 52 12.87 -7.40 -13.11
N GLU A 53 13.52 -8.36 -13.79
CA GLU A 53 13.83 -9.67 -13.21
C GLU A 53 14.71 -9.54 -11.97
N TRP A 54 15.77 -8.74 -12.04
CA TRP A 54 16.64 -8.50 -10.89
C TRP A 54 15.89 -7.92 -9.69
N PHE A 55 15.00 -6.93 -9.91
CA PHE A 55 14.18 -6.35 -8.83
C PHE A 55 13.30 -7.41 -8.16
N HIS A 56 12.68 -8.27 -8.97
CA HIS A 56 11.82 -9.33 -8.47
C HIS A 56 12.60 -10.38 -7.66
N GLU A 57 13.71 -10.88 -8.21
CA GLU A 57 14.56 -11.88 -7.56
C GLU A 57 15.21 -11.36 -6.27
N ALA A 58 15.62 -10.08 -6.25
CA ALA A 58 16.18 -9.45 -5.06
C ALA A 58 15.14 -9.35 -3.94
N ALA A 59 13.89 -9.00 -4.29
CA ALA A 59 12.81 -8.90 -3.33
C ALA A 59 12.32 -10.27 -2.82
N ASP A 60 12.33 -11.30 -3.67
CA ASP A 60 11.91 -12.67 -3.33
C ASP A 60 13.04 -13.52 -2.69
N SER A 61 14.19 -12.92 -2.41
CA SER A 61 15.39 -13.67 -2.03
C SER A 61 15.38 -14.18 -0.58
N GLY A 62 14.39 -13.82 0.23
CA GLY A 62 14.36 -14.07 1.68
C GLY A 62 15.45 -13.33 2.48
N SER A 63 16.16 -12.38 1.87
CA SER A 63 17.19 -11.56 2.53
C SER A 63 16.72 -10.11 2.63
N LEU A 64 16.61 -9.60 3.86
CA LEU A 64 16.30 -8.20 4.10
C LEU A 64 17.33 -7.27 3.44
N GLU A 65 18.60 -7.66 3.41
CA GLU A 65 19.66 -6.86 2.77
C GLU A 65 19.42 -6.70 1.27
N ARG A 66 19.12 -7.80 0.57
CA ARG A 66 18.82 -7.77 -0.87
C ARG A 66 17.50 -7.05 -1.17
N TYR A 67 16.51 -7.20 -0.31
CA TYR A 67 15.27 -6.45 -0.41
C TYR A 67 15.53 -4.93 -0.32
N LEU A 68 16.32 -4.48 0.66
CA LEU A 68 16.66 -3.06 0.84
C LEU A 68 17.56 -2.52 -0.29
N GLU A 69 18.40 -3.36 -0.90
CA GLU A 69 19.20 -2.99 -2.07
C GLU A 69 18.32 -2.48 -3.23
N THR A 70 17.12 -3.04 -3.40
CA THR A 70 16.18 -2.56 -4.43
C THR A 70 15.82 -1.08 -4.26
N PHE A 71 15.57 -0.63 -3.02
CA PHE A 71 15.26 0.77 -2.74
C PHE A 71 16.47 1.69 -2.93
N ALA A 72 17.70 1.19 -2.78
CA ALA A 72 18.89 1.99 -3.04
C ALA A 72 18.98 2.47 -4.51
N HIS A 73 18.39 1.71 -5.45
CA HIS A 73 18.31 2.09 -6.85
C HIS A 73 17.15 3.03 -7.16
N THR A 74 15.94 2.73 -6.67
CA THR A 74 14.76 3.57 -6.95
C THR A 74 14.89 4.94 -6.28
N VAL A 75 15.26 4.98 -5.00
CA VAL A 75 15.55 6.24 -4.29
C VAL A 75 16.72 6.98 -4.97
N GLY A 76 17.76 6.25 -5.39
CA GLY A 76 18.94 6.83 -6.03
C GLY A 76 18.64 7.61 -7.32
N VAL A 77 17.61 7.23 -8.08
CA VAL A 77 17.19 7.95 -9.30
C VAL A 77 16.09 8.98 -9.05
N MET A 78 15.51 9.04 -7.85
CA MET A 78 14.42 9.94 -7.46
C MET A 78 14.92 11.12 -6.60
N GLN A 79 16.03 11.76 -6.98
CA GLN A 79 16.60 12.87 -6.20
C GLN A 79 16.31 14.26 -6.80
N THR A 80 15.72 14.33 -8.00
CA THR A 80 15.35 15.60 -8.66
C THR A 80 13.83 15.81 -8.67
N LYS A 81 13.41 17.07 -8.80
CA LYS A 81 11.99 17.43 -8.92
C LYS A 81 11.35 16.73 -10.13
N GLU A 82 12.05 16.74 -11.25
CA GLU A 82 11.61 16.15 -12.52
C GLU A 82 11.41 14.63 -12.39
N ALA A 83 12.34 13.94 -11.71
CA ALA A 83 12.23 12.51 -11.45
C ALA A 83 11.01 12.16 -10.58
N LEU A 84 10.78 12.94 -9.51
CA LEU A 84 9.63 12.76 -8.62
C LEU A 84 8.29 13.01 -9.35
N VAL A 85 8.21 14.10 -10.13
CA VAL A 85 7.02 14.42 -10.95
C VAL A 85 6.74 13.29 -11.95
N ARG A 86 7.76 12.85 -12.71
CA ARG A 86 7.61 11.76 -13.68
C ARG A 86 7.15 10.48 -13.01
N THR A 87 7.81 10.07 -11.93
CA THR A 87 7.50 8.82 -11.22
C THR A 87 6.07 8.82 -10.67
N ALA A 88 5.62 9.93 -10.06
CA ALA A 88 4.26 10.05 -9.54
C ALA A 88 3.20 10.10 -10.66
N ALA A 89 3.49 10.75 -11.78
CA ALA A 89 2.60 10.75 -12.94
C ALA A 89 2.43 9.33 -13.51
N GLU A 90 3.53 8.63 -13.77
CA GLU A 90 3.54 7.26 -14.29
C GLU A 90 2.82 6.28 -13.33
N CYS A 91 2.98 6.47 -12.02
CA CYS A 91 2.25 5.71 -11.01
C CYS A 91 0.72 5.86 -11.16
N ALA A 92 0.21 7.10 -11.27
CA ALA A 92 -1.23 7.32 -11.47
C ALA A 92 -1.74 6.75 -12.81
N GLU A 93 -0.94 6.82 -13.87
CA GLU A 93 -1.26 6.22 -15.17
C GLU A 93 -1.42 4.71 -15.07
N ASP A 94 -0.46 4.03 -14.45
CA ASP A 94 -0.44 2.58 -14.32
C ASP A 94 -1.60 2.09 -13.44
N LEU A 95 -1.89 2.81 -12.36
CA LEU A 95 -3.02 2.50 -11.49
C LEU A 95 -4.36 2.68 -12.21
N ALA A 96 -4.53 3.77 -12.97
CA ALA A 96 -5.74 3.98 -13.76
C ALA A 96 -5.91 2.90 -14.83
N ALA A 97 -4.82 2.51 -15.51
CA ALA A 97 -4.82 1.43 -16.50
C ALA A 97 -5.17 0.07 -15.89
N ASP A 98 -4.88 -0.14 -14.60
CA ASP A 98 -5.27 -1.33 -13.83
C ASP A 98 -6.70 -1.23 -13.23
N GLY A 99 -7.48 -0.20 -13.61
CA GLY A 99 -8.86 0.00 -13.18
C GLY A 99 -9.01 0.54 -11.74
N VAL A 100 -7.94 1.08 -11.16
CA VAL A 100 -8.00 1.74 -9.84
C VAL A 100 -8.68 3.09 -9.99
N VAL A 101 -9.76 3.30 -9.23
CA VAL A 101 -10.54 4.55 -9.25
C VAL A 101 -10.17 5.48 -8.09
N TYR A 102 -9.59 4.92 -7.03
CA TYR A 102 -9.04 5.67 -5.91
C TYR A 102 -7.80 4.97 -5.37
N ALA A 103 -6.73 5.72 -5.16
CA ALA A 103 -5.49 5.23 -4.57
C ALA A 103 -5.02 6.12 -3.43
N GLU A 104 -4.42 5.52 -2.42
CA GLU A 104 -3.59 6.18 -1.42
C GLU A 104 -2.17 5.63 -1.56
N VAL A 105 -1.29 6.45 -2.12
CA VAL A 105 0.10 6.10 -2.41
C VAL A 105 1.00 6.74 -1.35
N ARG A 106 1.92 5.95 -0.79
CA ARG A 106 2.83 6.38 0.26
C ARG A 106 4.26 6.50 -0.25
N PHE A 107 5.03 7.38 0.36
CA PHE A 107 6.47 7.50 0.11
C PHE A 107 7.13 8.25 1.27
N ALA A 108 8.44 8.07 1.44
CA ALA A 108 9.20 8.75 2.48
C ALA A 108 9.91 10.00 1.92
N PRO A 109 9.36 11.22 2.09
CA PRO A 109 9.96 12.42 1.50
C PRO A 109 11.39 12.69 1.98
N GLU A 110 11.73 12.23 3.20
CA GLU A 110 13.09 12.33 3.76
C GLU A 110 14.17 11.54 2.99
N LEU A 111 13.78 10.58 2.14
CA LEU A 111 14.70 9.82 1.30
C LEU A 111 15.08 10.56 0.00
N HIS A 112 14.41 11.68 -0.31
CA HIS A 112 14.54 12.37 -1.59
C HIS A 112 15.18 13.77 -1.47
N THR A 113 15.97 13.99 -0.41
CA THR A 113 16.60 15.28 -0.12
C THR A 113 18.11 15.32 -0.40
N SER A 114 18.70 14.27 -1.00
CA SER A 114 20.16 14.16 -1.16
C SER A 114 20.73 15.18 -2.14
N GLU A 115 19.95 15.61 -3.13
CA GLU A 115 20.31 16.68 -4.08
C GLU A 115 19.76 18.06 -3.67
N ARG A 116 19.63 18.29 -2.36
CA ARG A 116 19.27 19.58 -1.74
C ARG A 116 17.82 20.04 -1.94
N LEU A 117 16.93 19.16 -2.40
CA LEU A 117 15.49 19.42 -2.30
C LEU A 117 15.09 19.50 -0.82
N SER A 118 14.30 20.52 -0.49
CA SER A 118 13.57 20.58 0.77
C SER A 118 12.43 19.56 0.79
N LEU A 119 11.95 19.20 1.98
CA LEU A 119 10.80 18.30 2.11
C LEU A 119 9.55 18.86 1.40
N ASP A 120 9.32 20.18 1.50
CA ASP A 120 8.21 20.86 0.81
C ASP A 120 8.33 20.75 -0.72
N GLU A 121 9.53 20.89 -1.28
CA GLU A 121 9.76 20.72 -2.73
C GLU A 121 9.53 19.28 -3.18
N VAL A 122 9.96 18.30 -2.37
CA VAL A 122 9.74 16.87 -2.63
C VAL A 122 8.24 16.55 -2.64
N VAL A 123 7.49 16.97 -1.62
CA VAL A 123 6.04 16.72 -1.54
C VAL A 123 5.31 17.42 -2.68
N GLN A 124 5.64 18.67 -2.98
CA GLN A 124 5.02 19.40 -4.09
C GLN A 124 5.27 18.72 -5.44
N ALA A 125 6.49 18.21 -5.68
CA ALA A 125 6.83 17.49 -6.91
C ALA A 125 5.97 16.23 -7.11
N VAL A 126 5.79 15.45 -6.04
CA VAL A 126 4.96 14.24 -6.08
C VAL A 126 3.49 14.58 -6.30
N LEU A 127 2.96 15.61 -5.63
CA LEU A 127 1.59 16.09 -5.84
C LEU A 127 1.35 16.59 -7.27
N ASP A 128 2.30 17.33 -7.84
CA ASP A 128 2.26 17.81 -9.23
C ASP A 128 2.23 16.62 -10.21
N GLY A 129 3.06 15.60 -9.97
CA GLY A 129 3.08 14.37 -10.76
C GLY A 129 1.75 13.63 -10.70
N PHE A 130 1.19 13.40 -9.50
CA PHE A 130 -0.12 12.75 -9.38
C PHE A 130 -1.24 13.54 -10.05
N ARG A 131 -1.23 14.88 -9.98
CA ARG A 131 -2.19 15.72 -10.69
C ARG A 131 -2.10 15.50 -12.20
N LEU A 132 -0.89 15.51 -12.76
CA LEU A 132 -0.65 15.30 -14.21
C LEU A 132 -1.05 13.88 -14.64
N GLY A 133 -0.61 12.87 -13.90
CA GLY A 133 -0.90 11.47 -14.21
C GLY A 133 -2.39 11.12 -14.07
N SER A 134 -3.12 11.79 -13.19
CA SER A 134 -4.56 11.52 -12.99
C SER A 134 -5.48 12.23 -14.00
N GLU A 135 -4.99 13.28 -14.67
CA GLU A 135 -5.81 14.14 -15.54
C GLU A 135 -6.53 13.32 -16.64
N GLY A 136 -7.86 13.42 -16.68
CA GLY A 136 -8.70 12.72 -17.67
C GLY A 136 -8.81 11.19 -17.51
N ARG A 137 -8.21 10.58 -16.49
CA ARG A 137 -8.14 9.11 -16.34
C ARG A 137 -9.13 8.50 -15.35
N GLY A 138 -9.93 9.33 -14.67
CA GLY A 138 -10.97 8.85 -13.75
C GLY A 138 -10.43 8.18 -12.47
N ILE A 139 -9.15 8.39 -12.16
CA ILE A 139 -8.53 8.03 -10.88
C ILE A 139 -8.38 9.27 -10.02
N ARG A 140 -8.53 9.08 -8.70
CA ARG A 140 -8.07 10.03 -7.70
C ARG A 140 -6.96 9.41 -6.87
N VAL A 141 -5.91 10.18 -6.61
CA VAL A 141 -4.79 9.76 -5.75
C VAL A 141 -4.68 10.69 -4.55
N GLY A 142 -4.70 10.13 -3.35
CA GLY A 142 -4.27 10.76 -2.11
C GLY A 142 -2.85 10.30 -1.75
N VAL A 143 -2.10 11.15 -1.05
CA VAL A 143 -0.71 10.87 -0.68
C VAL A 143 -0.60 10.62 0.82
N LEU A 144 0.18 9.61 1.22
CA LEU A 144 0.60 9.43 2.61
C LEU A 144 2.10 9.74 2.70
N LEU A 145 2.48 10.55 3.70
CA LEU A 145 3.89 10.79 3.98
C LEU A 145 4.38 9.81 5.03
N THR A 146 5.40 9.04 4.68
CA THR A 146 5.95 8.01 5.53
C THR A 146 7.21 8.51 6.23
N ALA A 147 7.29 8.36 7.55
CA ALA A 147 8.54 8.49 8.28
C ALA A 147 9.22 7.11 8.43
N MET A 148 10.53 7.05 8.24
CA MET A 148 11.27 5.81 8.39
C MET A 148 11.54 5.51 9.87
N ARG A 149 11.21 4.30 10.31
CA ARG A 149 11.33 3.82 11.71
C ARG A 149 12.71 4.01 12.35
N HIS A 150 13.76 4.03 11.53
CA HIS A 150 15.15 4.15 11.96
C HIS A 150 15.67 5.58 11.94
N GLN A 151 14.87 6.55 11.47
CA GLN A 151 15.20 7.97 11.45
C GLN A 151 14.47 8.72 12.56
N ALA A 152 15.08 9.79 13.07
CA ALA A 152 14.53 10.62 14.14
C ALA A 152 13.77 11.84 13.61
N ARG A 153 12.99 11.68 12.54
CA ARG A 153 12.29 12.78 11.83
C ARG A 153 10.77 12.65 11.79
N SER A 154 10.19 11.68 12.50
CA SER A 154 8.74 11.41 12.43
C SER A 154 7.87 12.61 12.79
N MET A 155 8.28 13.48 13.72
CA MET A 155 7.54 14.71 14.04
C MET A 155 7.54 15.69 12.86
N GLU A 156 8.70 15.90 12.21
CA GLU A 156 8.82 16.79 11.05
C GLU A 156 7.94 16.31 9.89
N ILE A 157 7.90 15.00 9.62
CA ILE A 157 7.05 14.41 8.58
C ILE A 157 5.57 14.47 8.96
N ALA A 158 5.23 14.35 10.25
CA ALA A 158 3.86 14.51 10.73
C ALA A 158 3.36 15.95 10.56
N GLU A 159 4.15 16.95 10.94
CA GLU A 159 3.87 18.38 10.71
C GLU A 159 3.70 18.69 9.22
N LEU A 160 4.53 18.08 8.38
CA LEU A 160 4.42 18.19 6.92
C LEU A 160 3.11 17.59 6.39
N SER A 161 2.71 16.43 6.93
CA SER A 161 1.44 15.78 6.55
C SER A 161 0.24 16.67 6.89
N VAL A 162 0.25 17.27 8.08
CA VAL A 162 -0.77 18.22 8.52
C VAL A 162 -0.78 19.47 7.64
N ARG A 163 0.40 20.01 7.28
CA ARG A 163 0.52 21.20 6.43
C ARG A 163 -0.08 21.01 5.03
N TYR A 164 0.12 19.84 4.43
CA TYR A 164 -0.32 19.53 3.06
C TYR A 164 -1.71 18.87 2.95
N ARG A 165 -2.45 18.77 4.07
CA ARG A 165 -3.72 18.02 4.13
C ARG A 165 -4.82 18.50 3.18
N GLU A 166 -4.82 19.80 2.87
CA GLU A 166 -5.82 20.42 1.98
C GLU A 166 -5.42 20.37 0.49
N VAL A 167 -4.22 19.88 0.18
CA VAL A 167 -3.63 19.91 -1.17
C VAL A 167 -3.19 18.53 -1.67
N GLY A 168 -3.72 17.46 -1.08
CA GLY A 168 -3.62 16.09 -1.60
C GLY A 168 -2.93 15.08 -0.69
N VAL A 169 -2.28 15.52 0.40
CA VAL A 169 -1.84 14.59 1.45
C VAL A 169 -3.06 14.22 2.29
N VAL A 170 -3.34 12.93 2.46
CA VAL A 170 -4.52 12.43 3.18
C VAL A 170 -4.17 11.67 4.45
N GLY A 171 -2.88 11.41 4.71
CA GLY A 171 -2.47 10.80 5.96
C GLY A 171 -0.97 10.70 6.14
N PHE A 172 -0.61 10.08 7.25
CA PHE A 172 0.77 9.78 7.65
C PHE A 172 0.97 8.27 7.81
N ASP A 173 2.21 7.81 7.69
CA ASP A 173 2.61 6.42 7.91
C ASP A 173 4.00 6.33 8.57
N ILE A 174 4.30 5.17 9.15
CA ILE A 174 5.69 4.77 9.44
C ILE A 174 6.02 3.41 8.81
N ALA A 175 7.20 3.31 8.19
CA ALA A 175 7.66 2.11 7.51
C ALA A 175 9.15 1.80 7.76
N GLY A 176 9.64 0.73 7.16
CA GLY A 176 10.98 0.18 7.38
C GLY A 176 10.97 -0.96 8.39
N ALA A 177 12.17 -1.37 8.83
CA ALA A 177 12.35 -2.53 9.71
C ALA A 177 11.47 -2.45 10.97
N GLU A 178 10.55 -3.42 11.14
CA GLU A 178 9.59 -3.44 12.23
C GLU A 178 10.21 -3.97 13.54
N ALA A 179 10.85 -5.14 13.47
CA ALA A 179 11.47 -5.77 14.63
C ALA A 179 12.62 -4.91 15.19
N GLY A 180 12.56 -4.58 16.48
CA GLY A 180 13.55 -3.73 17.14
C GLY A 180 13.30 -2.22 17.02
N TYR A 181 12.30 -1.79 16.24
CA TYR A 181 11.90 -0.39 16.07
C TYR A 181 10.40 -0.22 16.34
N PRO A 182 9.95 -0.35 17.60
CA PRO A 182 8.52 -0.31 17.93
C PRO A 182 7.90 1.06 17.57
N PRO A 183 6.61 1.09 17.18
CA PRO A 183 5.94 2.34 16.81
C PRO A 183 5.91 3.36 17.96
N THR A 184 5.98 2.90 19.21
CA THR A 184 6.01 3.77 20.40
C THR A 184 7.21 4.72 20.47
N ARG A 185 8.27 4.50 19.68
CA ARG A 185 9.37 5.49 19.52
C ARG A 185 8.93 6.78 18.85
N HIS A 186 7.80 6.77 18.15
CA HIS A 186 7.25 7.90 17.41
C HIS A 186 5.98 8.45 18.05
N ILE A 187 5.73 8.14 19.34
CA ILE A 187 4.47 8.48 20.03
C ILE A 187 4.15 9.97 19.97
N ASP A 188 5.14 10.84 20.11
CA ASP A 188 4.94 12.30 20.06
C ASP A 188 4.33 12.74 18.72
N ALA A 189 4.77 12.14 17.61
CA ALA A 189 4.25 12.42 16.27
C ALA A 189 2.79 11.94 16.12
N PHE A 190 2.47 10.76 16.65
CA PHE A 190 1.11 10.24 16.64
C PHE A 190 0.16 11.07 17.51
N GLU A 191 0.60 11.47 18.70
CA GLU A 191 -0.20 12.35 19.57
C GLU A 191 -0.45 13.72 18.91
N TYR A 192 0.55 14.27 18.20
CA TYR A 192 0.38 15.47 17.40
C TYR A 192 -0.68 15.28 16.30
N LEU A 193 -0.56 14.22 15.50
CA LEU A 193 -1.52 13.92 14.42
C LEU A 193 -2.96 13.77 14.95
N GLN A 194 -3.13 13.09 16.09
CA GLN A 194 -4.43 12.96 16.75
C GLN A 194 -5.01 14.32 17.16
N ARG A 195 -4.21 15.21 17.74
CA ARG A 195 -4.64 16.56 18.13
C ARG A 195 -5.03 17.42 16.92
N GLU A 196 -4.40 17.18 15.78
CA GLU A 196 -4.70 17.85 14.51
C GLU A 196 -5.84 17.19 13.71
N ASN A 197 -6.45 16.11 14.22
CA ASN A 197 -7.45 15.30 13.53
C ASN A 197 -6.94 14.71 12.19
N ALA A 198 -5.64 14.47 12.09
CA ALA A 198 -5.02 13.88 10.92
C ALA A 198 -5.06 12.34 10.98
N HIS A 199 -5.30 11.73 9.82
CA HIS A 199 -5.33 10.28 9.69
C HIS A 199 -3.93 9.69 9.60
N PHE A 200 -3.75 8.49 10.15
CA PHE A 200 -2.51 7.74 9.97
C PHE A 200 -2.70 6.23 10.00
N THR A 201 -1.87 5.56 9.21
CA THR A 201 -1.67 4.11 9.23
C THR A 201 -0.31 3.79 9.83
N ILE A 202 -0.10 2.56 10.26
CA ILE A 202 1.18 2.10 10.80
C ILE A 202 1.45 0.71 10.22
N HIS A 203 2.59 0.50 9.57
CA HIS A 203 3.07 -0.85 9.25
C HIS A 203 3.25 -1.64 10.54
N ALA A 204 2.42 -2.64 10.80
CA ALA A 204 2.54 -3.44 12.01
C ALA A 204 1.94 -4.82 11.80
N GLY A 205 2.57 -5.83 12.38
CA GLY A 205 2.11 -7.20 12.23
C GLY A 205 2.55 -7.83 10.92
N GLU A 206 3.72 -7.48 10.39
CA GLU A 206 4.35 -8.14 9.25
C GLU A 206 5.66 -8.81 9.68
N GLY A 207 6.68 -8.00 9.95
CA GLY A 207 8.00 -8.42 10.45
C GLY A 207 8.07 -8.60 11.97
N PHE A 208 7.02 -8.20 12.71
CA PHE A 208 6.87 -8.48 14.14
C PHE A 208 5.44 -8.93 14.50
N GLY A 209 5.29 -9.61 15.63
CA GLY A 209 4.04 -10.30 15.99
C GLY A 209 2.99 -9.40 16.62
N LEU A 210 2.03 -10.04 17.30
CA LEU A 210 0.91 -9.40 18.02
C LEU A 210 1.28 -8.18 18.89
N PRO A 211 2.44 -8.12 19.60
CA PRO A 211 2.80 -6.94 20.36
C PRO A 211 2.92 -5.66 19.50
N SER A 212 3.36 -5.78 18.25
CA SER A 212 3.46 -4.64 17.34
C SER A 212 2.09 -4.10 16.97
N ILE A 213 1.18 -4.99 16.57
CA ILE A 213 -0.21 -4.65 16.27
C ILE A 213 -0.87 -4.00 17.49
N TRP A 214 -0.68 -4.60 18.66
CA TRP A 214 -1.23 -4.07 19.90
C TRP A 214 -0.68 -2.68 20.23
N GLN A 215 0.62 -2.44 20.06
CA GLN A 215 1.22 -1.11 20.29
C GLN A 215 0.72 -0.08 19.28
N ALA A 216 0.67 -0.42 17.99
CA ALA A 216 0.17 0.47 16.94
C ALA A 216 -1.27 0.92 17.22
N ILE A 217 -2.14 0.04 17.72
CA ILE A 217 -3.52 0.38 18.04
C ILE A 217 -3.63 1.09 19.40
N GLN A 218 -3.11 0.47 20.46
CA GLN A 218 -3.45 0.87 21.83
C GLN A 218 -2.63 2.06 22.34
N TRP A 219 -1.37 2.17 21.91
CA TRP A 219 -0.50 3.29 22.28
C TRP A 219 -0.55 4.39 21.24
N CYS A 220 -0.43 4.03 19.97
CA CYS A 220 -0.29 5.02 18.90
C CYS A 220 -1.64 5.45 18.31
N GLY A 221 -2.69 4.63 18.43
CA GLY A 221 -4.04 4.97 17.95
C GLY A 221 -4.20 4.91 16.43
N ALA A 222 -3.52 3.97 15.75
CA ALA A 222 -3.59 3.84 14.30
C ALA A 222 -5.03 3.64 13.77
N ASP A 223 -5.40 4.39 12.74
CA ASP A 223 -6.70 4.25 12.06
C ASP A 223 -6.75 2.98 11.19
N ARG A 224 -5.59 2.55 10.67
CA ARG A 224 -5.37 1.35 9.85
C ARG A 224 -4.04 0.71 10.20
N LEU A 225 -3.91 -0.56 9.83
CA LEU A 225 -2.64 -1.29 9.92
C LEU A 225 -2.12 -1.57 8.52
N GLY A 226 -0.92 -1.09 8.22
CA GLY A 226 -0.12 -1.58 7.10
C GLY A 226 0.17 -3.06 7.35
N HIS A 227 -0.31 -3.92 6.45
CA HIS A 227 -0.39 -5.37 6.63
C HIS A 227 -1.35 -5.80 7.77
N GLY A 228 -0.84 -5.98 8.99
CA GLY A 228 -1.57 -6.62 10.09
C GLY A 228 -1.77 -8.13 9.93
N VAL A 229 -1.04 -8.77 9.01
CA VAL A 229 -1.19 -10.20 8.65
C VAL A 229 -0.98 -11.14 9.84
N ARG A 230 -0.07 -10.79 10.76
CA ARG A 230 0.22 -11.56 11.99
C ARG A 230 -0.90 -11.50 13.03
N ILE A 231 -2.00 -10.78 12.80
CA ILE A 231 -3.21 -10.89 13.63
C ILE A 231 -3.76 -12.32 13.65
N ILE A 232 -3.44 -13.11 12.62
CA ILE A 232 -3.75 -14.53 12.52
C ILE A 232 -3.22 -15.34 13.71
N ASP A 233 -2.11 -14.91 14.31
CA ASP A 233 -1.49 -15.58 15.46
C ASP A 233 -2.35 -15.47 16.73
N ASP A 234 -3.31 -14.54 16.77
CA ASP A 234 -4.32 -14.41 17.84
C ASP A 234 -5.62 -15.13 17.48
N ILE A 235 -5.61 -16.04 16.49
CA ILE A 235 -6.78 -16.84 16.08
C ILE A 235 -6.43 -18.32 16.21
N THR A 236 -7.16 -19.03 17.07
CA THR A 236 -7.02 -20.48 17.21
C THR A 236 -8.04 -21.20 16.34
N VAL A 237 -7.56 -22.03 15.41
CA VAL A 237 -8.40 -22.92 14.61
C VAL A 237 -8.35 -24.31 15.24
N SER A 238 -9.19 -24.55 16.24
CA SER A 238 -9.32 -25.85 16.91
C SER A 238 -10.78 -26.31 16.82
N GLY A 239 -11.07 -27.33 16.02
CA GLY A 239 -12.44 -27.81 15.76
C GLY A 239 -13.15 -27.02 14.66
N ASP A 240 -14.49 -27.03 14.68
CA ASP A 240 -15.32 -26.51 13.59
C ASP A 240 -15.37 -24.97 13.54
N GLU A 241 -15.18 -24.29 14.67
CA GLU A 241 -15.28 -22.83 14.77
C GLU A 241 -13.96 -22.17 15.22
N PRO A 242 -13.40 -21.24 14.41
CA PRO A 242 -12.23 -20.46 14.83
C PRO A 242 -12.53 -19.59 16.06
N LYS A 243 -11.64 -19.64 17.04
CA LYS A 243 -11.73 -18.83 18.26
C LYS A 243 -10.79 -17.63 18.16
N LEU A 244 -11.36 -16.43 18.27
CA LEU A 244 -10.57 -15.20 18.32
C LEU A 244 -10.03 -14.96 19.74
N GLY A 245 -8.75 -14.60 19.82
CA GLY A 245 -8.16 -13.96 20.98
C GLY A 245 -8.66 -12.51 21.13
N ARG A 246 -8.20 -11.86 22.21
CA ARG A 246 -8.74 -10.54 22.60
C ARG A 246 -8.38 -9.45 21.58
N LEU A 247 -7.18 -9.50 21.02
CA LEU A 247 -6.72 -8.50 20.08
C LEU A 247 -7.41 -8.66 18.72
N ALA A 248 -7.47 -9.90 18.21
CA ALA A 248 -8.19 -10.23 16.98
C ALA A 248 -9.68 -9.86 17.07
N ALA A 249 -10.34 -10.18 18.19
CA ALA A 249 -11.73 -9.76 18.43
C ALA A 249 -11.87 -8.24 18.42
N TYR A 250 -10.99 -7.51 19.12
CA TYR A 250 -11.01 -6.06 19.15
C TYR A 250 -10.83 -5.44 17.75
N VAL A 251 -9.83 -5.88 17.00
CA VAL A 251 -9.54 -5.43 15.62
C VAL A 251 -10.77 -5.64 14.72
N ARG A 252 -11.36 -6.84 14.76
CA ARG A 252 -12.54 -7.18 13.97
C ARG A 252 -13.74 -6.31 14.34
N ASP A 253 -14.02 -6.16 15.63
CA ASP A 253 -15.24 -5.53 16.11
C ASP A 253 -15.17 -4.00 15.98
N LYS A 254 -13.99 -3.40 16.15
CA LYS A 254 -13.72 -1.98 15.85
C LYS A 254 -13.62 -1.68 14.35
N ARG A 255 -13.66 -2.72 13.50
CA ARG A 255 -13.52 -2.60 12.04
C ARG A 255 -12.19 -1.93 11.64
N ILE A 256 -11.11 -2.18 12.37
CA ILE A 256 -9.77 -1.66 12.05
C ILE A 256 -9.33 -2.30 10.73
N PRO A 257 -9.05 -1.51 9.67
CA PRO A 257 -8.63 -2.04 8.39
C PRO A 257 -7.26 -2.70 8.44
N LEU A 258 -7.15 -3.84 7.78
CA LEU A 258 -5.89 -4.55 7.55
C LEU A 258 -5.53 -4.39 6.06
N GLU A 259 -4.47 -3.64 5.79
CA GLU A 259 -3.98 -3.35 4.45
C GLU A 259 -3.16 -4.54 3.94
N MET A 260 -3.82 -5.64 3.55
CA MET A 260 -3.14 -6.88 3.17
C MET A 260 -2.48 -6.75 1.80
N CYS A 261 -1.28 -7.32 1.66
CA CYS A 261 -0.49 -7.27 0.43
C CYS A 261 -0.05 -8.70 0.07
N PRO A 262 -0.92 -9.52 -0.57
CA PRO A 262 -0.72 -10.97 -0.61
C PRO A 262 0.63 -11.41 -1.16
N THR A 263 1.08 -10.87 -2.30
CA THR A 263 2.39 -11.20 -2.85
C THR A 263 3.55 -10.72 -1.98
N SER A 264 3.49 -9.49 -1.48
CA SER A 264 4.53 -8.97 -0.57
C SER A 264 4.62 -9.82 0.70
N ASN A 265 3.49 -10.23 1.28
CA ASN A 265 3.45 -11.09 2.46
C ASN A 265 4.05 -12.49 2.23
N LEU A 266 4.12 -12.98 0.99
CA LEU A 266 4.89 -14.18 0.66
C LEU A 266 6.39 -13.87 0.65
N GLN A 267 6.79 -12.80 -0.04
CA GLN A 267 8.19 -12.37 -0.17
C GLN A 267 8.82 -12.04 1.19
N THR A 268 8.05 -11.46 2.12
CA THR A 268 8.48 -11.14 3.49
C THR A 268 8.33 -12.30 4.47
N GLY A 269 7.84 -13.47 4.02
CA GLY A 269 7.71 -14.68 4.83
C GLY A 269 6.55 -14.67 5.83
N ALA A 270 5.62 -13.73 5.70
CA ALA A 270 4.42 -13.66 6.54
C ALA A 270 3.34 -14.69 6.16
N ALA A 271 3.40 -15.23 4.94
CA ALA A 271 2.58 -16.35 4.48
C ALA A 271 3.38 -17.29 3.56
N ALA A 272 3.05 -18.59 3.57
CA ALA A 272 3.80 -19.60 2.80
C ALA A 272 3.34 -19.72 1.34
N SER A 273 2.06 -19.44 1.08
CA SER A 273 1.45 -19.52 -0.25
C SER A 273 0.21 -18.64 -0.30
N ILE A 274 -0.30 -18.32 -1.50
CA ILE A 274 -1.57 -17.59 -1.62
C ILE A 274 -2.74 -18.43 -1.07
N ALA A 275 -2.73 -19.75 -1.29
CA ALA A 275 -3.77 -20.66 -0.79
C ALA A 275 -3.84 -20.72 0.75
N ASP A 276 -2.68 -20.62 1.40
CA ASP A 276 -2.55 -20.61 2.86
C ASP A 276 -2.55 -19.19 3.44
N HIS A 277 -2.71 -18.16 2.60
CA HIS A 277 -2.60 -16.78 3.04
C HIS A 277 -3.68 -16.46 4.10
N PRO A 278 -3.33 -15.81 5.23
CA PRO A 278 -4.30 -15.46 6.29
C PRO A 278 -5.53 -14.67 5.84
N ILE A 279 -5.47 -14.03 4.67
CA ILE A 279 -6.56 -13.22 4.12
C ILE A 279 -7.82 -14.07 3.87
N GLY A 280 -7.64 -15.36 3.53
CA GLY A 280 -8.75 -16.30 3.36
C GLY A 280 -9.56 -16.49 4.65
N LEU A 281 -8.89 -16.80 5.77
CA LEU A 281 -9.55 -16.96 7.06
C LEU A 281 -10.10 -15.62 7.57
N LEU A 282 -9.32 -14.54 7.47
CA LEU A 282 -9.73 -13.21 7.92
C LEU A 282 -10.98 -12.71 7.18
N ARG A 283 -11.08 -12.93 5.87
CA ARG A 283 -12.30 -12.66 5.09
C ARG A 283 -13.48 -13.49 5.61
N ARG A 284 -13.31 -14.79 5.82
CA ARG A 284 -14.39 -15.67 6.34
C ARG A 284 -14.88 -15.24 7.72
N LEU A 285 -13.98 -14.70 8.55
CA LEU A 285 -14.29 -14.17 9.87
C LEU A 285 -14.69 -12.69 9.85
N TYR A 286 -14.96 -12.13 8.67
CA TYR A 286 -15.44 -10.76 8.46
C TYR A 286 -14.51 -9.65 8.97
N PHE A 287 -13.21 -9.91 9.11
CA PHE A 287 -12.23 -8.83 9.33
C PHE A 287 -12.28 -7.83 8.18
N ARG A 288 -11.89 -6.59 8.44
CA ARG A 288 -11.88 -5.56 7.40
C ARG A 288 -10.57 -5.58 6.63
N VAL A 289 -10.37 -6.63 5.85
CA VAL A 289 -9.21 -6.76 4.98
C VAL A 289 -9.42 -6.00 3.67
N THR A 290 -8.34 -5.39 3.17
CA THR A 290 -8.24 -4.80 1.83
C THR A 290 -7.14 -5.53 1.05
N VAL A 291 -7.07 -5.36 -0.27
CA VAL A 291 -6.07 -6.03 -1.12
C VAL A 291 -5.24 -4.96 -1.82
N ASN A 292 -3.93 -5.02 -1.64
CA ASN A 292 -3.00 -3.99 -2.05
C ASN A 292 -1.72 -4.60 -2.63
N THR A 293 -0.92 -3.75 -3.26
CA THR A 293 0.28 -4.14 -4.01
C THR A 293 1.56 -4.04 -3.21
N ASP A 294 1.62 -3.13 -2.23
CA ASP A 294 2.85 -2.76 -1.54
C ASP A 294 3.89 -2.17 -2.51
N ASN A 295 4.72 -3.01 -3.12
CA ASN A 295 5.78 -2.59 -4.04
C ASN A 295 5.57 -3.21 -5.43
N ARG A 296 4.88 -2.52 -6.35
CA ARG A 296 4.53 -3.09 -7.67
C ARG A 296 5.73 -3.61 -8.46
N LEU A 297 6.85 -2.90 -8.41
CA LEU A 297 8.07 -3.27 -9.12
C LEU A 297 8.69 -4.53 -8.51
N MET A 298 8.96 -4.51 -7.20
CA MET A 298 9.60 -5.59 -6.43
C MET A 298 8.74 -6.86 -6.42
N SER A 299 7.43 -6.72 -6.25
CA SER A 299 6.48 -7.84 -6.25
C SER A 299 6.02 -8.25 -7.64
N ALA A 300 6.50 -7.59 -8.71
CA ALA A 300 6.11 -7.82 -10.10
C ALA A 300 4.58 -7.92 -10.32
N THR A 301 3.81 -7.08 -9.60
CA THR A 301 2.37 -7.25 -9.44
C THR A 301 1.55 -5.98 -9.75
N THR A 302 0.22 -6.15 -9.83
CA THR A 302 -0.79 -5.09 -9.92
C THR A 302 -1.98 -5.49 -9.06
N VAL A 303 -2.92 -4.57 -8.77
CA VAL A 303 -4.11 -4.91 -7.97
C VAL A 303 -4.93 -6.01 -8.67
N SER A 304 -5.05 -5.95 -10.00
CA SER A 304 -5.71 -7.01 -10.77
C SER A 304 -5.01 -8.36 -10.66
N LYS A 305 -3.68 -8.40 -10.62
CA LYS A 305 -2.91 -9.64 -10.42
C LYS A 305 -3.10 -10.19 -9.00
N GLU A 306 -3.13 -9.32 -7.97
CA GLU A 306 -3.44 -9.74 -6.59
C GLU A 306 -4.84 -10.35 -6.51
N PHE A 307 -5.85 -9.69 -7.10
CA PHE A 307 -7.20 -10.23 -7.19
C PHE A 307 -7.25 -11.55 -7.94
N ALA A 308 -6.59 -11.70 -9.09
CA ALA A 308 -6.56 -12.96 -9.83
C ALA A 308 -5.96 -14.10 -9.00
N LYS A 309 -4.85 -13.86 -8.29
CA LYS A 309 -4.26 -14.85 -7.37
C LYS A 309 -5.25 -15.28 -6.29
N LEU A 310 -6.03 -14.36 -5.73
CA LEU A 310 -7.05 -14.69 -4.72
C LEU A 310 -8.26 -15.42 -5.33
N VAL A 311 -8.66 -15.09 -6.56
CA VAL A 311 -9.69 -15.83 -7.31
C VAL A 311 -9.25 -17.28 -7.49
N ASP A 312 -8.04 -17.50 -7.98
CA ASP A 312 -7.48 -18.83 -8.25
C ASP A 312 -7.36 -19.66 -6.95
N ALA A 313 -6.88 -19.03 -5.87
CA ALA A 313 -6.61 -19.73 -4.61
C ALA A 313 -7.85 -20.01 -3.75
N PHE A 314 -8.86 -19.11 -3.77
CA PHE A 314 -10.02 -19.19 -2.88
C PHE A 314 -11.35 -19.37 -3.59
N GLY A 315 -11.37 -19.38 -4.93
CA GLY A 315 -12.60 -19.46 -5.73
C GLY A 315 -13.48 -18.22 -5.60
N TYR A 316 -12.88 -17.06 -5.33
CA TYR A 316 -13.61 -15.80 -5.14
C TYR A 316 -14.26 -15.31 -6.42
N GLY A 317 -15.49 -14.82 -6.30
CA GLY A 317 -16.26 -14.25 -7.41
C GLY A 317 -16.34 -12.72 -7.36
N TRP A 318 -17.18 -12.15 -8.23
CA TRP A 318 -17.41 -10.70 -8.28
C TRP A 318 -17.92 -10.10 -6.97
N ASP A 319 -18.69 -10.85 -6.18
CA ASP A 319 -19.17 -10.39 -4.87
C ASP A 319 -18.03 -10.23 -3.86
N ASP A 320 -17.05 -11.14 -3.89
CA ASP A 320 -15.86 -11.08 -3.04
C ASP A 320 -14.96 -9.91 -3.43
N LEU A 321 -14.68 -9.76 -4.72
CA LEU A 321 -13.87 -8.66 -5.23
C LEU A 321 -14.52 -7.31 -4.90
N GLN A 322 -15.84 -7.19 -5.10
CA GLN A 322 -16.59 -6.00 -4.67
C GLN A 322 -16.48 -5.77 -3.17
N TRP A 323 -16.53 -6.82 -2.36
CA TRP A 323 -16.43 -6.71 -0.91
C TRP A 323 -15.06 -6.16 -0.47
N PHE A 324 -13.97 -6.66 -1.06
CA PHE A 324 -12.62 -6.11 -0.80
C PHE A 324 -12.52 -4.64 -1.22
N THR A 325 -13.01 -4.30 -2.42
CA THR A 325 -12.98 -2.91 -2.91
C THR A 325 -13.81 -1.97 -2.05
N VAL A 326 -15.02 -2.38 -1.63
CA VAL A 326 -15.87 -1.56 -0.75
C VAL A 326 -15.26 -1.42 0.64
N ASN A 327 -14.64 -2.47 1.19
CA ASN A 327 -13.90 -2.36 2.45
C ASN A 327 -12.78 -1.34 2.34
N ALA A 328 -12.00 -1.38 1.26
CA ALA A 328 -10.94 -0.42 0.99
C ALA A 328 -11.49 1.00 0.87
N MET A 329 -12.53 1.24 0.07
CA MET A 329 -13.10 2.59 -0.06
C MET A 329 -13.66 3.13 1.25
N LYS A 330 -14.32 2.30 2.07
CA LYS A 330 -14.79 2.72 3.39
C LYS A 330 -13.63 3.10 4.32
N SER A 331 -12.42 2.61 4.06
CA SER A 331 -11.22 2.77 4.88
C SER A 331 -10.31 3.90 4.40
N ALA A 332 -10.62 4.51 3.25
CA ALA A 332 -9.87 5.65 2.75
C ALA A 332 -9.92 6.83 3.74
N PHE A 333 -8.88 7.66 3.71
CA PHE A 333 -8.69 8.83 4.55
C PHE A 333 -9.28 10.12 3.95
N ILE A 334 -10.07 10.01 2.88
CA ILE A 334 -10.87 11.13 2.36
C ILE A 334 -12.24 11.26 3.08
N PRO A 335 -12.87 12.46 3.03
CA PRO A 335 -14.17 12.72 3.61
C PRO A 335 -15.25 11.67 3.33
N PHE A 336 -16.16 11.49 4.29
CA PHE A 336 -17.18 10.44 4.26
C PHE A 336 -18.11 10.50 3.04
N ASP A 337 -18.55 11.70 2.67
CA ASP A 337 -19.38 11.97 1.51
C ASP A 337 -18.66 11.62 0.19
N GLU A 338 -17.37 11.93 0.09
CA GLU A 338 -16.55 11.56 -1.07
C GLU A 338 -16.38 10.03 -1.18
N ARG A 339 -16.15 9.34 -0.06
CA ARG A 339 -16.15 7.86 -0.02
C ARG A 339 -17.50 7.30 -0.45
N LEU A 340 -18.59 7.89 0.03
CA LEU A 340 -19.95 7.45 -0.31
C LEU A 340 -20.25 7.63 -1.80
N ALA A 341 -19.81 8.74 -2.39
CA ALA A 341 -19.94 9.02 -3.82
C ALA A 341 -19.19 7.97 -4.65
N LEU A 342 -17.95 7.63 -4.30
CA LEU A 342 -17.19 6.58 -5.00
C LEU A 342 -17.83 5.19 -4.82
N ILE A 343 -18.29 4.84 -3.62
CA ILE A 343 -18.94 3.55 -3.35
C ILE A 343 -20.21 3.39 -4.19
N ASN A 344 -21.09 4.38 -4.17
CA ASN A 344 -22.43 4.27 -4.77
C ASN A 344 -22.48 4.69 -6.24
N GLY A 345 -21.61 5.61 -6.66
CA GLY A 345 -21.58 6.14 -8.03
C GLY A 345 -20.64 5.41 -8.98
N VAL A 346 -19.59 4.77 -8.46
CA VAL A 346 -18.54 4.15 -9.30
C VAL A 346 -18.40 2.66 -9.00
N ILE A 347 -18.10 2.30 -7.74
CA ILE A 347 -17.71 0.94 -7.37
C ILE A 347 -18.88 -0.04 -7.52
N LYS A 348 -19.99 0.17 -6.80
CA LYS A 348 -21.15 -0.74 -6.87
C LYS A 348 -21.74 -0.82 -8.29
N PRO A 349 -21.94 0.28 -9.03
CA PRO A 349 -22.42 0.21 -10.41
C PRO A 349 -21.45 -0.55 -11.33
N GLY A 350 -20.13 -0.33 -11.20
CA GLY A 350 -19.14 -1.04 -12.02
C GLY A 350 -19.16 -2.55 -11.80
N PHE A 351 -19.23 -3.00 -10.54
CA PHE A 351 -19.37 -4.43 -10.24
C PHE A 351 -20.74 -5.00 -10.67
N ALA A 352 -21.83 -4.22 -10.58
CA ALA A 352 -23.13 -4.67 -11.06
C ALA A 352 -23.13 -4.94 -12.57
N GLN A 353 -22.45 -4.12 -13.36
CA GLN A 353 -22.30 -4.33 -14.80
C GLN A 353 -21.51 -5.61 -15.13
N LEU A 354 -20.45 -5.89 -14.37
CA LEU A 354 -19.65 -7.11 -14.56
C LEU A 354 -20.44 -8.37 -14.21
N LYS A 355 -21.19 -8.35 -13.12
CA LYS A 355 -22.06 -9.47 -12.71
C LYS A 355 -23.19 -9.75 -13.70
N TRP A 356 -23.72 -8.71 -14.36
CA TRP A 356 -24.75 -8.88 -15.39
C TRP A 356 -24.21 -9.55 -16.67
N ARG A 357 -22.93 -9.39 -16.96
CA ARG A 357 -22.27 -9.94 -18.16
C ARG A 357 -21.71 -11.36 -17.96
N ALA A 358 -21.62 -11.81 -16.72
CA ALA A 358 -20.95 -13.06 -16.31
C ALA A 358 -21.87 -14.28 -16.26
#